data_AF-A0AB36JH62-F1
#
_entry.id   AF-A0AB36JH62-F1
#
_cell.length_a   1.000
_cell.length_b   1.000
_cell.length_c   1.000
_cell.angle_alpha   90.00
_cell.angle_beta   90.00
_cell.angle_gamma   90.00
#
_symmetry.space_group_name_H-M   'P 1'
#
loop_
_entity.id
_entity.type
_entity.pdbx_description
1 polymer ?
#
loop_
_entity_poly.entity_id
_entity_poly.type
_entity_poly.pdbx_seq_one_letter_code
_entity_poly.pdbx_strand_id
1 'polypeptide(L)'
;MNIHQIERKIKESVSVNPHMVALAKSYLINNQSENINTSEVFEQFVKLHSCSKPNTVVIHESVEIDNQIQIVSKYLSFGIAFCEAVHSLVCNSIFIPLGSQQFSIPNGVNWTTVIPGSGGQSSGWRFDFVTIPTPLNLMRPYSRRTQSTNQTFFEPDVYTYDLGLVNAHPDIIQALKDGLACFKNDLFHPAITMLGKAVEGAWIELGISLTHYVKIQKPDWEAFIEKLKGLDSLVWKVNETVKLYDRQDWFKPLKIDSGIDLNTIREIQNWTDIIRDSRNAIHFGAQPATPNTYEKASIMFIAAVKNLRSLYKLKESADKLSL
;
A
#
# COMPACT_ATOMS: atom_id res chain seq x y z
N MET A 1 -2.58 -12.66 -36.60
CA MET A 1 -2.16 -13.48 -35.43
C MET A 1 -3.15 -14.63 -35.28
N ASN A 2 -2.71 -15.87 -35.05
CA ASN A 2 -3.61 -17.02 -34.90
C ASN A 2 -4.30 -17.00 -33.50
N ILE A 3 -5.53 -17.54 -33.41
CA ILE A 3 -6.31 -17.78 -32.19
C ILE A 3 -5.45 -18.30 -31.02
N HIS A 4 -4.62 -19.32 -31.24
CA HIS A 4 -3.78 -19.89 -30.16
C HIS A 4 -2.67 -18.95 -29.69
N GLN A 5 -2.15 -18.10 -30.59
CA GLN A 5 -1.14 -17.09 -30.23
C GLN A 5 -1.77 -15.97 -29.40
N ILE A 6 -3.02 -15.60 -29.69
CA ILE A 6 -3.79 -14.62 -28.93
C ILE A 6 -4.07 -15.15 -27.52
N GLU A 7 -4.57 -16.39 -27.41
CA GLU A 7 -4.81 -17.04 -26.13
C GLU A 7 -3.54 -17.09 -25.27
N ARG A 8 -2.40 -17.45 -25.88
CA ARG A 8 -1.11 -17.48 -25.20
C ARG A 8 -0.67 -16.09 -24.74
N LYS A 9 -0.76 -15.07 -25.60
CA LYS A 9 -0.44 -13.69 -25.23
C LYS A 9 -1.30 -13.18 -24.07
N ILE A 10 -2.59 -13.51 -24.05
CA ILE A 10 -3.48 -13.18 -22.93
C ILE A 10 -2.94 -13.82 -21.66
N LYS A 11 -2.67 -15.14 -21.67
CA LYS A 11 -2.10 -15.86 -20.52
C LYS A 11 -0.80 -15.23 -20.00
N GLU A 12 0.10 -14.87 -20.90
CA GLU A 12 1.39 -14.24 -20.57
C GLU A 12 1.24 -12.80 -20.05
N SER A 13 0.18 -12.09 -20.43
CA SER A 13 -0.07 -10.70 -20.04
C SER A 13 -0.87 -10.58 -18.74
N VAL A 14 -1.54 -11.64 -18.29
CA VAL A 14 -2.23 -11.66 -17.00
C VAL A 14 -1.18 -11.66 -15.88
N SER A 15 -1.11 -10.54 -15.18
CA SER A 15 -0.25 -10.36 -14.01
C SER A 15 -1.00 -9.63 -12.90
N VAL A 16 -0.73 -9.99 -11.65
CA VAL A 16 -1.27 -9.32 -10.47
C VAL A 16 -0.11 -8.71 -9.70
N ASN A 17 -0.28 -7.45 -9.28
CA ASN A 17 0.69 -6.77 -8.44
C ASN A 17 0.05 -6.38 -7.09
N PRO A 18 0.87 -6.13 -6.05
CA PRO A 18 0.35 -5.78 -4.73
C PRO A 18 -0.54 -4.54 -4.71
N HIS A 19 -0.31 -3.57 -5.60
CA HIS A 19 -1.13 -2.36 -5.68
C HIS A 19 -2.57 -2.67 -6.11
N MET A 20 -2.76 -3.57 -7.09
CA MET A 20 -4.09 -3.99 -7.52
C MET A 20 -4.87 -4.68 -6.40
N VAL A 21 -4.19 -5.52 -5.62
CA VAL A 21 -4.79 -6.18 -4.45
C VAL A 21 -5.15 -5.13 -3.38
N ALA A 22 -4.28 -4.15 -3.13
CA ALA A 22 -4.55 -3.07 -2.18
C ALA A 22 -5.75 -2.21 -2.60
N LEU A 23 -5.89 -1.88 -3.89
CA LEU A 23 -7.06 -1.17 -4.43
C LEU A 23 -8.35 -1.97 -4.20
N ALA A 24 -8.34 -3.27 -4.50
CA ALA A 24 -9.49 -4.14 -4.28
C ALA A 24 -9.84 -4.26 -2.79
N LYS A 25 -8.85 -4.40 -1.91
CA LYS A 25 -9.04 -4.43 -0.45
C LYS A 25 -9.70 -3.14 0.05
N SER A 26 -9.15 -2.00 -0.35
CA SER A 26 -9.68 -0.68 0.00
C SER A 26 -11.12 -0.51 -0.47
N TYR A 27 -11.42 -0.91 -1.71
CA TYR A 27 -12.78 -0.86 -2.25
C TYR A 27 -13.78 -1.70 -1.44
N LEU A 28 -13.41 -2.95 -1.11
CA LEU A 28 -14.24 -3.83 -0.28
C LEU A 28 -14.45 -3.29 1.13
N ILE A 29 -13.41 -2.78 1.77
CA ILE A 29 -13.46 -2.21 3.12
C ILE A 29 -14.32 -0.94 3.18
N ASN A 30 -14.35 -0.15 2.11
CA ASN A 30 -15.16 1.06 2.04
C ASN A 30 -16.63 0.79 1.68
N ASN A 31 -16.99 -0.44 1.30
CA ASN A 31 -18.38 -0.81 1.04
C ASN A 31 -19.18 -0.86 2.35
N GLN A 32 -20.11 0.08 2.55
CA GLN A 32 -20.85 0.23 3.82
C GLN A 32 -21.83 -0.91 4.14
N SER A 33 -22.05 -1.85 3.22
CA SER A 33 -23.01 -2.94 3.41
C SER A 33 -22.54 -3.92 4.48
N GLU A 34 -23.46 -4.33 5.37
CA GLU A 34 -23.18 -5.35 6.38
C GLU A 34 -23.02 -6.75 5.77
N ASN A 35 -23.81 -7.02 4.72
CA ASN A 35 -23.74 -8.22 3.91
C ASN A 35 -23.33 -7.83 2.49
N ILE A 36 -22.31 -8.49 1.97
CA ILE A 36 -21.71 -8.21 0.67
C ILE A 36 -21.91 -9.43 -0.21
N ASN A 37 -22.55 -9.23 -1.36
CA ASN A 37 -22.51 -10.18 -2.46
C ASN A 37 -21.24 -9.92 -3.29
N THR A 38 -20.30 -10.85 -3.23
CA THR A 38 -18.99 -10.75 -3.89
C THR A 38 -19.10 -10.54 -5.39
N SER A 39 -20.10 -11.16 -6.05
CA SER A 39 -20.30 -11.01 -7.50
C SER A 39 -20.75 -9.60 -7.88
N GLU A 40 -21.68 -9.02 -7.11
CA GLU A 40 -22.18 -7.67 -7.39
C GLU A 40 -21.10 -6.61 -7.16
N VAL A 41 -20.34 -6.75 -6.07
CA VAL A 41 -19.25 -5.84 -5.74
C VAL A 41 -18.09 -5.98 -6.70
N PHE A 42 -17.81 -7.19 -7.21
CA PHE A 42 -16.83 -7.40 -8.26
C PHE A 42 -17.18 -6.62 -9.54
N GLU A 43 -18.43 -6.71 -10.02
CA GLU A 43 -18.88 -6.00 -11.22
C GLU A 43 -18.75 -4.47 -11.08
N GLN A 44 -19.06 -3.94 -9.89
CA GLN A 44 -18.87 -2.52 -9.61
C GLN A 44 -17.39 -2.12 -9.57
N PHE A 45 -16.54 -2.96 -8.98
CA PHE A 45 -15.10 -2.74 -8.89
C PHE A 45 -14.43 -2.70 -10.27
N VAL A 46 -14.71 -3.68 -11.15
CA VAL A 46 -14.11 -3.69 -12.49
C VAL A 46 -14.62 -2.55 -13.36
N LYS A 47 -15.87 -2.11 -13.17
CA LYS A 47 -16.42 -0.93 -13.84
C LYS A 47 -15.73 0.35 -13.40
N LEU A 48 -15.45 0.51 -12.10
CA LEU A 48 -14.76 1.67 -11.54
C LEU A 48 -13.36 1.85 -12.15
N HIS A 49 -12.65 0.75 -12.41
CA HIS A 49 -11.29 0.77 -12.97
C HIS A 49 -11.25 0.67 -14.50
N SER A 50 -12.38 0.80 -15.19
CA SER A 50 -12.50 0.68 -16.66
C SER A 50 -11.92 -0.64 -17.18
N CYS A 51 -12.22 -1.74 -16.48
CA CYS A 51 -11.72 -3.09 -16.77
C CYS A 51 -12.87 -4.08 -16.95
N SER A 52 -14.06 -3.64 -17.37
CA SER A 52 -15.22 -4.54 -17.55
C SER A 52 -14.92 -5.68 -18.52
N LYS A 53 -15.61 -6.82 -18.32
CA LYS A 53 -15.47 -7.99 -19.18
C LYS A 53 -15.76 -7.63 -20.65
N PRO A 54 -14.86 -7.92 -21.59
CA PRO A 54 -15.14 -7.73 -23.01
C PRO A 54 -16.19 -8.74 -23.48
N ASN A 55 -17.16 -8.27 -24.30
CA ASN A 55 -18.23 -9.13 -24.82
C ASN A 55 -17.69 -10.22 -25.76
N THR A 56 -16.87 -9.80 -26.73
CA THR A 56 -16.28 -10.67 -27.75
C THR A 56 -14.94 -10.07 -28.21
N VAL A 57 -13.92 -10.90 -28.39
CA VAL A 57 -12.68 -10.52 -29.06
C VAL A 57 -12.79 -10.75 -30.57
N VAL A 58 -12.59 -9.71 -31.36
CA VAL A 58 -12.64 -9.77 -32.83
C VAL A 58 -11.24 -10.02 -33.38
N ILE A 59 -11.05 -11.15 -34.04
CA ILE A 59 -9.79 -11.60 -34.64
C ILE A 59 -9.86 -11.36 -36.14
N HIS A 60 -9.49 -10.15 -36.57
CA HIS A 60 -9.44 -9.77 -37.97
C HIS A 60 -8.29 -8.78 -38.23
N GLU A 61 -7.75 -8.76 -39.44
CA GLU A 61 -6.60 -7.92 -39.82
C GLU A 61 -6.88 -6.41 -39.69
N SER A 62 -8.14 -6.01 -39.84
CA SER A 62 -8.58 -4.62 -39.72
C SER A 62 -8.82 -4.15 -38.29
N VAL A 63 -8.61 -5.01 -37.28
CA VAL A 63 -8.88 -4.69 -35.87
C VAL A 63 -7.58 -4.78 -35.08
N GLU A 64 -7.34 -3.77 -34.23
CA GLU A 64 -6.17 -3.74 -33.34
C GLU A 64 -6.31 -4.80 -32.24
N ILE A 65 -5.72 -5.98 -32.47
CA ILE A 65 -5.85 -7.12 -31.58
C ILE A 65 -5.09 -6.94 -30.25
N ASP A 66 -3.97 -6.22 -30.25
CA ASP A 66 -3.16 -6.06 -29.04
C ASP A 66 -3.88 -5.24 -27.96
N ASN A 67 -4.68 -4.24 -28.34
CA ASN A 67 -5.54 -3.50 -27.41
C ASN A 67 -6.61 -4.42 -26.78
N GLN A 68 -7.25 -5.27 -27.58
CA GLN A 68 -8.22 -6.24 -27.06
C GLN A 68 -7.57 -7.26 -26.10
N ILE A 69 -6.35 -7.72 -26.41
CA ILE A 69 -5.57 -8.58 -25.52
C ILE A 69 -5.31 -7.88 -24.18
N GLN A 70 -4.91 -6.60 -24.22
CA GLN A 70 -4.70 -5.81 -23.01
C GLN A 70 -5.98 -5.68 -22.18
N ILE A 71 -7.12 -5.40 -22.81
CA ILE A 71 -8.42 -5.29 -22.12
C ILE A 71 -8.78 -6.61 -21.42
N VAL A 72 -8.70 -7.74 -22.14
CA VAL A 72 -8.99 -9.06 -21.57
C VAL A 72 -8.03 -9.36 -20.41
N SER A 73 -6.74 -9.18 -20.63
CA SER A 73 -5.71 -9.49 -19.63
C SER A 73 -5.89 -8.63 -18.38
N LYS A 74 -6.19 -7.34 -18.56
CA LYS A 74 -6.46 -6.41 -17.46
C LYS A 74 -7.70 -6.81 -16.66
N TYR A 75 -8.81 -7.17 -17.32
CA TYR A 75 -10.01 -7.69 -16.64
C TYR A 75 -9.68 -8.94 -15.79
N LEU A 76 -8.97 -9.91 -16.37
CA LEU A 76 -8.57 -11.14 -15.67
C LEU A 76 -7.63 -10.84 -14.49
N SER A 77 -6.64 -9.97 -14.69
CA SER A 77 -5.73 -9.51 -13.63
C SER A 77 -6.46 -8.84 -12.46
N PHE A 78 -7.37 -7.91 -12.73
CA PHE A 78 -8.18 -7.27 -11.69
C PHE A 78 -9.13 -8.27 -11.02
N GLY A 79 -9.62 -9.27 -11.76
CA GLY A 79 -10.39 -10.39 -11.22
C GLY A 79 -9.63 -11.22 -10.20
N ILE A 80 -8.42 -11.65 -10.54
CA ILE A 80 -7.54 -12.39 -9.62
C ILE A 80 -7.23 -11.52 -8.39
N ALA A 81 -6.82 -10.26 -8.60
CA ALA A 81 -6.50 -9.33 -7.51
C ALA A 81 -7.68 -9.13 -6.55
N PHE A 82 -8.91 -9.10 -7.07
CA PHE A 82 -10.12 -9.00 -6.27
C PHE A 82 -10.38 -10.28 -5.47
N CYS A 83 -10.23 -11.46 -6.07
CA CYS A 83 -10.33 -12.74 -5.35
C CYS A 83 -9.28 -12.85 -4.24
N GLU A 84 -8.02 -12.49 -4.50
CA GLU A 84 -6.95 -12.42 -3.50
C GLU A 84 -7.30 -11.45 -2.36
N ALA A 85 -7.86 -10.28 -2.69
CA ALA A 85 -8.32 -9.32 -1.70
C ALA A 85 -9.43 -9.90 -0.81
N VAL A 86 -10.45 -10.55 -1.37
CA VAL A 86 -11.52 -11.18 -0.59
C VAL A 86 -10.96 -12.22 0.38
N HIS A 87 -10.12 -13.14 -0.11
CA HIS A 87 -9.50 -14.16 0.74
C HIS A 87 -8.63 -13.54 1.83
N SER A 88 -7.83 -12.54 1.48
CA SER A 88 -7.00 -11.84 2.45
C SER A 88 -7.86 -11.17 3.54
N LEU A 89 -8.95 -10.50 3.18
CA LEU A 89 -9.83 -9.84 4.15
C LEU A 89 -10.61 -10.85 5.02
N VAL A 90 -11.00 -12.00 4.46
CA VAL A 90 -11.58 -13.12 5.23
C VAL A 90 -10.58 -13.68 6.23
N CYS A 91 -9.36 -14.01 5.80
CA CYS A 91 -8.30 -14.51 6.67
C CYS A 91 -7.93 -13.51 7.78
N ASN A 92 -8.05 -12.21 7.50
CA ASN A 92 -7.82 -11.14 8.48
C ASN A 92 -9.04 -10.82 9.35
N SER A 93 -10.09 -11.65 9.31
CA SER A 93 -11.33 -11.47 10.07
C SER A 93 -11.97 -10.08 9.87
N ILE A 94 -11.75 -9.47 8.70
CA ILE A 94 -12.43 -8.24 8.27
C ILE A 94 -13.85 -8.61 7.80
N PHE A 95 -13.97 -9.77 7.16
CA PHE A 95 -15.24 -10.37 6.74
C PHE A 95 -15.35 -11.81 7.23
N ILE A 96 -16.58 -12.26 7.41
CA ILE A 96 -16.95 -13.64 7.71
C ILE A 96 -17.66 -14.21 6.47
N PRO A 97 -17.19 -15.32 5.89
CA PRO A 97 -17.86 -15.94 4.76
C PRO A 97 -19.21 -16.53 5.20
N LEU A 98 -20.25 -16.31 4.41
CA LEU A 98 -21.59 -16.84 4.65
C LEU A 98 -21.95 -17.93 3.62
N GLY A 99 -22.35 -19.10 4.13
CA GLY A 99 -22.80 -20.22 3.31
C GLY A 99 -21.67 -20.93 2.56
N SER A 100 -22.06 -21.91 1.73
CA SER A 100 -21.15 -22.72 0.92
C SER A 100 -21.06 -22.28 -0.54
N GLN A 101 -21.87 -21.30 -0.95
CA GLN A 101 -21.88 -20.80 -2.32
C GLN A 101 -20.58 -20.06 -2.63
N GLN A 102 -20.03 -20.33 -3.81
CA GLN A 102 -18.79 -19.74 -4.27
C GLN A 102 -19.04 -18.86 -5.48
N PHE A 103 -18.38 -17.71 -5.48
CA PHE A 103 -18.13 -16.87 -6.62
C PHE A 103 -16.83 -17.31 -7.30
N SER A 104 -16.81 -17.23 -8.62
CA SER A 104 -15.59 -17.28 -9.42
C SER A 104 -15.74 -16.25 -10.53
N ILE A 105 -14.65 -15.54 -10.82
CA ILE A 105 -14.66 -14.56 -11.90
C ILE A 105 -15.07 -15.25 -13.21
N PRO A 106 -15.94 -14.63 -14.03
CA PRO A 106 -16.26 -15.17 -15.33
C PRO A 106 -15.00 -15.30 -16.20
N ASN A 107 -14.50 -16.53 -16.36
CA ASN A 107 -13.23 -16.85 -17.01
C ASN A 107 -13.36 -17.22 -18.49
N GLY A 108 -14.60 -17.27 -19.00
CA GLY A 108 -14.91 -17.50 -20.40
C GLY A 108 -14.89 -16.20 -21.21
N VAL A 109 -14.11 -16.16 -22.29
CA VAL A 109 -14.02 -15.03 -23.23
C VAL A 109 -14.38 -15.50 -24.63
N ASN A 110 -15.45 -14.93 -25.19
CA ASN A 110 -15.86 -15.25 -26.55
C ASN A 110 -14.94 -14.59 -27.56
N TRP A 111 -14.72 -15.24 -28.71
CA TRP A 111 -14.01 -14.65 -29.84
C TRP A 111 -14.71 -14.96 -31.15
N THR A 112 -14.47 -14.10 -32.15
CA THR A 112 -14.98 -14.29 -33.51
C THR A 112 -13.98 -13.80 -34.55
N THR A 113 -13.93 -14.46 -35.69
CA THR A 113 -13.25 -13.95 -36.89
C THR A 113 -14.21 -13.21 -37.83
N VAL A 114 -15.49 -13.11 -37.45
CA VAL A 114 -16.56 -12.51 -38.27
C VAL A 114 -16.56 -11.00 -38.09
N ILE A 115 -16.62 -10.28 -39.21
CA ILE A 115 -17.03 -8.87 -39.27
C ILE A 115 -18.46 -8.84 -39.85
N PRO A 116 -19.34 -7.91 -39.43
CA PRO A 116 -20.67 -7.78 -40.03
C PRO A 116 -20.62 -7.83 -41.57
N GLY A 117 -21.27 -8.84 -42.17
CA GLY A 117 -21.31 -9.06 -43.62
C GLY A 117 -20.33 -10.11 -44.19
N SER A 118 -19.49 -10.76 -43.36
CA SER A 118 -18.59 -11.84 -43.80
C SER A 118 -18.96 -13.21 -43.20
N GLY A 119 -18.54 -14.29 -43.85
CA GLY A 119 -18.47 -15.61 -43.20
C GLY A 119 -17.29 -15.68 -42.22
N GLY A 120 -17.38 -16.52 -41.19
CA GLY A 120 -16.28 -16.71 -40.23
C GLY A 120 -16.61 -17.72 -39.12
N GLN A 121 -15.69 -17.85 -38.16
CA GLN A 121 -15.81 -18.76 -37.02
C GLN A 121 -16.02 -17.97 -35.72
N SER A 122 -16.69 -18.60 -34.75
CA SER A 122 -16.84 -18.09 -33.39
C SER A 122 -16.69 -19.23 -32.39
N SER A 123 -16.04 -18.96 -31.26
CA SER A 123 -15.95 -19.88 -30.14
C SER A 123 -15.66 -19.10 -28.85
N GLY A 124 -15.26 -19.79 -27.79
CA GLY A 124 -14.80 -19.17 -26.55
C GLY A 124 -13.49 -19.78 -26.06
N TRP A 125 -12.65 -18.94 -25.46
CA TRP A 125 -11.57 -19.40 -24.59
C TRP A 125 -12.11 -19.53 -23.17
N ARG A 126 -11.56 -20.50 -22.42
CA ARG A 126 -11.79 -20.63 -21.00
C ARG A 126 -10.45 -20.57 -20.28
N PHE A 127 -10.27 -19.58 -19.43
CA PHE A 127 -9.02 -19.34 -18.72
C PHE A 127 -9.07 -19.96 -17.33
N ASP A 128 -9.02 -21.28 -17.25
CA ASP A 128 -9.22 -21.99 -15.98
C ASP A 128 -8.19 -21.64 -14.90
N PHE A 129 -6.99 -21.21 -15.29
CA PHE A 129 -5.93 -20.77 -14.37
C PHE A 129 -6.31 -19.55 -13.52
N VAL A 130 -7.35 -18.80 -13.90
CA VAL A 130 -7.86 -17.65 -13.14
C VAL A 130 -9.02 -18.00 -12.21
N THR A 131 -9.41 -19.27 -12.15
CA THR A 131 -10.58 -19.73 -11.38
C THR A 131 -10.20 -19.86 -9.91
N ILE A 132 -10.46 -18.82 -9.14
CA ILE A 132 -10.20 -18.81 -7.69
C ILE A 132 -11.54 -18.91 -6.96
N PRO A 133 -11.84 -20.04 -6.30
CA PRO A 133 -13.09 -20.20 -5.56
C PRO A 133 -13.11 -19.20 -4.40
N THR A 134 -14.07 -18.29 -4.43
CA THR A 134 -14.19 -17.18 -3.47
C THR A 134 -15.57 -17.24 -2.82
N PRO A 135 -15.75 -16.95 -1.52
CA PRO A 135 -17.09 -16.94 -0.92
C PRO A 135 -18.03 -15.97 -1.65
N LEU A 136 -19.25 -16.42 -2.01
CA LEU A 136 -20.21 -15.57 -2.70
C LEU A 136 -20.79 -14.49 -1.79
N ASN A 137 -21.04 -14.84 -0.53
CA ASN A 137 -21.60 -13.93 0.45
C ASN A 137 -20.60 -13.70 1.58
N LEU A 138 -20.40 -12.45 1.95
CA LEU A 138 -19.53 -12.01 3.03
C LEU A 138 -20.34 -11.19 4.02
N MET A 139 -19.96 -11.25 5.29
CA MET A 139 -20.61 -10.51 6.36
C MET A 139 -19.56 -9.74 7.16
N ARG A 140 -19.85 -8.50 7.51
CA ARG A 140 -19.03 -7.76 8.48
C ARG A 140 -19.22 -8.37 9.89
N PRO A 141 -18.13 -8.71 10.61
CA PRO A 141 -18.21 -9.16 12.00
C PRO A 141 -18.97 -8.15 12.85
N TYR A 142 -19.78 -8.65 13.80
CA TYR A 142 -20.56 -7.79 14.70
C TYR A 142 -19.70 -6.80 15.48
N SER A 143 -18.48 -7.19 15.89
CA SER A 143 -17.50 -6.32 16.56
C SER A 143 -17.06 -5.11 15.72
N ARG A 144 -17.37 -5.10 14.42
CA ARG A 144 -16.98 -4.07 13.44
C ARG A 144 -18.18 -3.38 12.77
N ARG A 145 -19.41 -3.66 13.23
CA ARG A 145 -20.63 -2.99 12.74
C ARG A 145 -20.93 -1.68 13.44
N THR A 146 -20.29 -1.41 14.57
CA THR A 146 -20.41 -0.12 15.24
C THR A 146 -19.78 0.97 14.36
N GLN A 147 -20.57 2.01 14.06
CA GLN A 147 -20.24 3.13 13.16
C GLN A 147 -19.11 4.05 13.68
N SER A 148 -18.08 3.53 14.33
CA SER A 148 -16.85 4.31 14.44
C SER A 148 -16.13 4.22 13.10
N THR A 149 -16.40 5.19 12.24
CA THR A 149 -15.66 5.50 11.01
C THR A 149 -14.16 5.77 11.25
N ASN A 150 -13.69 5.62 12.49
CA ASN A 150 -12.34 5.88 12.98
C ASN A 150 -11.61 4.59 13.41
N GLN A 151 -12.01 3.42 12.91
CA GLN A 151 -11.17 2.24 13.06
C GLN A 151 -10.02 2.32 12.04
N THR A 152 -8.82 2.67 12.52
CA THR A 152 -7.60 2.53 11.73
C THR A 152 -7.44 1.06 11.36
N PHE A 153 -7.57 0.74 10.07
CA PHE A 153 -7.37 -0.61 9.59
C PHE A 153 -5.90 -0.97 9.77
N PHE A 154 -5.60 -1.91 10.66
CA PHE A 154 -4.27 -2.52 10.76
C PHE A 154 -4.04 -3.54 9.63
N GLU A 155 -4.81 -3.50 8.54
CA GLU A 155 -4.50 -4.28 7.34
C GLU A 155 -3.24 -3.66 6.70
N PRO A 156 -2.11 -4.38 6.56
CA PRO A 156 -0.84 -3.78 6.20
C PRO A 156 -0.84 -3.02 4.89
N ASP A 157 -1.53 -3.51 3.86
CA ASP A 157 -1.57 -2.87 2.56
C ASP A 157 -2.45 -1.61 2.59
N VAL A 158 -3.60 -1.66 3.27
CA VAL A 158 -4.47 -0.48 3.45
C VAL A 158 -3.79 0.56 4.31
N TYR A 159 -3.16 0.15 5.41
CA TYR A 159 -2.44 1.04 6.32
C TYR A 159 -1.26 1.72 5.62
N THR A 160 -0.46 0.99 4.85
CA THR A 160 0.65 1.57 4.08
C THR A 160 0.19 2.44 2.92
N TYR A 161 -0.93 2.10 2.28
CA TYR A 161 -1.58 2.95 1.28
C TYR A 161 -2.04 4.28 1.91
N ASP A 162 -2.76 4.21 3.03
CA ASP A 162 -3.28 5.37 3.73
C ASP A 162 -2.16 6.26 4.28
N LEU A 163 -1.01 5.71 4.66
CA LEU A 163 0.15 6.49 5.08
C LEU A 163 0.62 7.48 4.00
N GLY A 164 0.34 7.24 2.71
CA GLY A 164 0.71 8.12 1.61
C GLY A 164 2.20 8.13 1.30
N LEU A 165 2.91 7.04 1.60
CA LEU A 165 4.37 6.92 1.48
C LEU A 165 4.79 6.45 0.08
N VAL A 166 4.26 7.09 -0.97
CA VAL A 166 4.46 6.63 -2.36
C VAL A 166 5.94 6.66 -2.77
N ASN A 167 6.73 7.55 -2.17
CA ASN A 167 8.15 7.76 -2.46
C ASN A 167 9.11 7.28 -1.35
N ALA A 168 8.63 6.43 -0.43
CA ALA A 168 9.49 5.85 0.62
C ALA A 168 10.32 4.68 0.08
N HIS A 169 11.52 4.51 0.62
CA HIS A 169 12.35 3.35 0.29
C HIS A 169 11.61 2.04 0.64
N PRO A 170 11.72 0.99 -0.22
CA PRO A 170 11.02 -0.27 -0.01
C PRO A 170 11.24 -0.90 1.37
N ASP A 171 12.43 -0.74 1.95
CA ASP A 171 12.74 -1.26 3.30
C ASP A 171 11.92 -0.59 4.42
N ILE A 172 11.54 0.68 4.26
CA ILE A 172 10.68 1.39 5.22
C ILE A 172 9.26 0.82 5.13
N ILE A 173 8.76 0.64 3.90
CA ILE A 173 7.45 0.02 3.65
C ILE A 173 7.42 -1.40 4.19
N GLN A 174 8.44 -2.20 3.92
CA GLN A 174 8.54 -3.57 4.42
C GLN A 174 8.59 -3.59 5.95
N ALA A 175 9.37 -2.71 6.58
CA ALA A 175 9.44 -2.64 8.04
C ALA A 175 8.09 -2.27 8.68
N LEU A 176 7.31 -1.39 8.06
CA LEU A 176 5.94 -1.09 8.51
C LEU A 176 5.03 -2.32 8.38
N LYS A 177 5.10 -3.05 7.26
CA LYS A 177 4.31 -4.27 7.03
C LYS A 177 4.66 -5.36 8.04
N ASP A 178 5.94 -5.59 8.29
CA ASP A 178 6.43 -6.55 9.28
C ASP A 178 5.98 -6.15 10.69
N GLY A 179 6.06 -4.85 11.02
CA GLY A 179 5.59 -4.33 12.29
C GLY A 179 4.09 -4.59 12.52
N LEU A 180 3.26 -4.37 11.50
CA LEU A 180 1.82 -4.65 11.57
C LEU A 180 1.53 -6.15 11.63
N ALA A 181 2.30 -6.98 10.94
CA ALA A 181 2.20 -8.43 11.02
C ALA A 181 2.53 -8.93 12.44
N CYS A 182 3.58 -8.41 13.07
CA CYS A 182 3.88 -8.69 14.47
C CYS A 182 2.75 -8.22 15.39
N PHE A 183 2.25 -7.01 15.20
CA PHE A 183 1.15 -6.45 16.00
C PHE A 183 -0.10 -7.32 15.95
N LYS A 184 -0.47 -7.83 14.77
CA LYS A 184 -1.61 -8.73 14.57
C LYS A 184 -1.49 -10.08 15.28
N ASN A 185 -0.26 -10.53 15.54
CA ASN A 185 0.02 -11.80 16.22
C ASN A 185 0.35 -11.56 17.71
N ASP A 186 -0.07 -10.43 18.27
CA ASP A 186 0.17 -10.02 19.66
C ASP A 186 1.66 -9.93 20.04
N LEU A 187 2.55 -9.80 19.05
CA LEU A 187 3.99 -9.61 19.22
C LEU A 187 4.32 -8.12 19.30
N PHE A 188 3.86 -7.44 20.35
CA PHE A 188 3.93 -5.98 20.47
C PHE A 188 5.35 -5.42 20.50
N HIS A 189 6.29 -6.17 21.09
CA HIS A 189 7.67 -5.74 21.20
C HIS A 189 8.43 -5.82 19.86
N PRO A 190 8.38 -6.94 19.12
CA PRO A 190 8.81 -6.97 17.72
C PRO A 190 8.10 -5.93 16.84
N ALA A 191 6.80 -5.70 17.04
CA ALA A 191 6.03 -4.74 16.26
C ALA A 191 6.59 -3.30 16.39
N ILE A 192 6.84 -2.85 17.62
CA ILE A 192 7.44 -1.53 17.87
C ILE A 192 8.88 -1.46 17.39
N THR A 193 9.64 -2.57 17.48
CA THR A 193 11.01 -2.63 16.95
C THR A 193 11.03 -2.37 15.45
N MET A 194 10.12 -3.01 14.70
CA MET A 194 9.97 -2.82 13.25
C MET A 194 9.45 -1.42 12.90
N LEU A 195 8.52 -0.87 13.69
CA LEU A 195 8.12 0.54 13.56
C LEU A 195 9.32 1.48 13.79
N GLY A 196 10.16 1.21 14.79
CA GLY A 196 11.38 1.97 15.04
C GLY A 196 12.36 1.94 13.87
N LYS A 197 12.51 0.80 13.19
CA LYS A 197 13.29 0.69 11.96
C LYS A 197 12.71 1.56 10.83
N ALA A 198 11.39 1.54 10.64
CA ALA A 198 10.74 2.37 9.63
C ALA A 198 10.91 3.87 9.91
N VAL A 199 10.73 4.28 11.17
CA VAL A 199 10.90 5.68 11.61
C VAL A 199 12.36 6.13 11.45
N GLU A 200 13.33 5.28 11.78
CA GLU A 200 14.75 5.55 11.55
C GLU A 200 15.02 5.82 10.05
N GLY A 201 14.52 4.97 9.17
CA GLY A 201 14.64 5.15 7.72
C GLY A 201 14.01 6.46 7.23
N ALA A 202 12.81 6.80 7.73
CA ALA A 202 12.12 8.04 7.35
C ALA A 202 12.91 9.30 7.74
N TRP A 203 13.54 9.30 8.93
CA TRP A 203 14.41 10.39 9.36
C TRP A 203 15.68 10.49 8.51
N ILE A 204 16.28 9.37 8.14
CA ILE A 204 17.45 9.35 7.24
C ILE A 204 17.09 9.94 5.88
N GLU A 205 16.00 9.49 5.27
CA GLU A 205 15.55 10.03 3.98
C GLU A 205 15.27 11.53 4.04
N LEU A 206 14.55 11.99 5.06
CA LEU A 206 14.30 13.41 5.25
C LEU A 206 15.62 14.19 5.42
N GLY A 207 16.54 13.71 6.26
CA GLY A 207 17.83 14.34 6.49
C GLY A 207 18.66 14.47 5.21
N ILE A 208 18.62 13.45 4.34
CA ILE A 208 19.27 13.47 3.02
C ILE A 208 18.61 14.52 2.11
N SER A 209 17.29 14.52 1.98
CA SER A 209 16.56 15.49 1.14
C SER A 209 16.77 16.93 1.60
N LEU A 210 16.72 17.20 2.91
CA LEU A 210 17.02 18.53 3.45
C LEU A 210 18.48 18.94 3.18
N THR A 211 19.42 18.00 3.27
CA THR A 211 20.84 18.27 3.02
C THR A 211 21.12 18.60 1.56
N HIS A 212 20.51 17.87 0.62
CA HIS A 212 20.60 18.18 -0.80
C HIS A 212 20.02 19.55 -1.13
N TYR A 213 18.90 19.93 -0.51
CA TYR A 213 18.28 21.25 -0.68
C TYR A 213 19.21 22.39 -0.30
N VAL A 214 20.00 22.24 0.77
CA VAL A 214 20.94 23.28 1.25
C VAL A 214 22.40 23.00 0.90
N LYS A 215 22.68 22.22 -0.14
CA LYS A 215 24.06 21.83 -0.52
C LYS A 215 25.02 23.01 -0.67
N ILE A 216 24.52 24.17 -1.10
CA ILE A 216 25.33 25.39 -1.29
C ILE A 216 25.70 26.02 0.06
N GLN A 217 24.81 25.93 1.05
CA GLN A 217 24.97 26.51 2.39
C GLN A 217 25.70 25.56 3.35
N LYS A 218 25.71 24.25 3.06
CA LYS A 218 26.32 23.20 3.89
C LYS A 218 27.54 22.59 3.18
N PRO A 219 28.78 23.08 3.41
CA PRO A 219 29.96 22.59 2.70
C PRO A 219 30.35 21.15 3.04
N ASP A 220 29.93 20.63 4.20
CA ASP A 220 30.17 19.25 4.66
C ASP A 220 29.00 18.29 4.31
N TRP A 221 28.19 18.62 3.30
CA TRP A 221 26.95 17.89 3.00
C TRP A 221 27.17 16.40 2.68
N GLU A 222 28.22 16.03 1.95
CA GLU A 222 28.53 14.63 1.62
C GLU A 222 28.85 13.81 2.87
N ALA A 223 29.76 14.32 3.71
CA ALA A 223 30.14 13.67 4.96
C ALA A 223 28.95 13.52 5.91
N PHE A 224 28.06 14.52 5.94
CA PHE A 224 26.83 14.47 6.72
C PHE A 224 25.87 13.37 6.24
N ILE A 225 25.65 13.25 4.92
CA ILE A 225 24.81 12.20 4.33
C ILE A 225 25.36 10.81 4.62
N GLU A 226 26.67 10.61 4.45
CA GLU A 226 27.30 9.32 4.73
C GLU A 226 27.17 8.94 6.21
N LYS A 227 27.31 9.93 7.10
CA LYS A 227 27.10 9.72 8.53
C LYS A 227 25.64 9.39 8.87
N LEU A 228 24.65 10.02 8.21
CA LEU A 228 23.23 9.67 8.37
C LEU A 228 22.92 8.22 7.98
N LYS A 229 23.53 7.72 6.91
CA LYS A 229 23.37 6.32 6.47
C LYS A 229 24.14 5.31 7.34
N GLY A 230 25.12 5.80 8.11
CA GLY A 230 26.01 4.99 8.93
C GLY A 230 25.36 4.38 10.18
N LEU A 231 26.24 3.84 11.03
CA LEU A 231 25.90 3.10 12.26
C LEU A 231 25.62 4.01 13.47
N ASP A 232 25.58 5.33 13.29
CA ASP A 232 25.23 6.26 14.36
C ASP A 232 23.83 5.98 14.92
N SER A 233 23.62 6.34 16.18
CA SER A 233 22.35 6.08 16.88
C SER A 233 21.17 6.80 16.23
N LEU A 234 19.97 6.22 16.33
CA LEU A 234 18.71 6.86 15.95
C LEU A 234 18.57 8.27 16.55
N VAL A 235 18.95 8.44 17.82
CA VAL A 235 18.92 9.73 18.53
C VAL A 235 19.75 10.78 17.80
N TRP A 236 20.96 10.40 17.41
CA TRP A 236 21.85 11.30 16.69
C TRP A 236 21.24 11.71 15.34
N LYS A 237 20.76 10.73 14.56
CA LYS A 237 20.15 10.97 13.24
C LYS A 237 18.96 11.93 13.32
N VAL A 238 18.06 11.71 14.30
CA VAL A 238 16.90 12.58 14.55
C VAL A 238 17.38 13.98 14.95
N ASN A 239 18.21 14.08 15.98
CA ASN A 239 18.66 15.37 16.51
C ASN A 239 19.38 16.22 15.47
N GLU A 240 20.26 15.63 14.67
CA GLU A 240 20.97 16.37 13.63
C GLU A 240 20.05 16.77 12.47
N THR A 241 19.07 15.95 12.11
CA THR A 241 18.06 16.32 11.10
C THR A 241 17.19 17.49 11.60
N VAL A 242 16.77 17.46 12.87
CA VAL A 242 16.01 18.56 13.48
C VAL A 242 16.85 19.83 13.57
N LYS A 243 18.11 19.73 14.02
CA LYS A 243 19.04 20.88 14.08
C LYS A 243 19.30 21.48 12.70
N LEU A 244 19.41 20.65 11.66
CA LEU A 244 19.51 21.12 10.29
C LEU A 244 18.28 21.95 9.93
N TYR A 245 17.08 21.42 10.16
CA TYR A 245 15.83 22.12 9.84
C TYR A 245 15.58 23.36 10.72
N ASP A 246 16.16 23.45 11.92
CA ASP A 246 16.09 24.63 12.81
C ASP A 246 16.71 25.89 12.16
N ARG A 247 17.54 25.72 11.11
CA ARG A 247 18.05 26.81 10.27
C ARG A 247 16.96 27.38 9.36
N GLN A 248 15.97 28.02 9.96
CA GLN A 248 14.80 28.58 9.26
C GLN A 248 15.17 29.69 8.26
N ASP A 249 16.37 30.27 8.38
CA ASP A 249 16.98 31.14 7.36
C ASP A 249 17.17 30.42 6.02
N TRP A 250 17.49 29.12 6.04
CA TRP A 250 17.68 28.30 4.84
C TRP A 250 16.37 27.67 4.36
N PHE A 251 15.48 27.29 5.30
CA PHE A 251 14.31 26.47 4.98
C PHE A 251 12.98 27.23 4.91
N LYS A 252 12.98 28.57 4.90
CA LYS A 252 11.76 29.38 4.79
C LYS A 252 10.90 29.03 3.56
N PRO A 253 11.45 28.88 2.33
CA PRO A 253 10.64 28.49 1.17
C PRO A 253 10.03 27.10 1.33
N LEU A 254 10.81 26.18 1.90
CA LEU A 254 10.38 24.81 2.14
C LEU A 254 9.22 24.72 3.15
N LYS A 255 9.27 25.52 4.22
CA LYS A 255 8.17 25.65 5.19
C LYS A 255 6.89 26.15 4.53
N ILE A 256 6.98 27.10 3.60
CA ILE A 256 5.82 27.65 2.89
C ILE A 256 5.18 26.61 1.96
N ASP A 257 5.99 25.85 1.19
CA ASP A 257 5.47 24.84 0.25
C ASP A 257 4.90 23.61 1.00
N SER A 258 5.62 23.08 1.99
CA SER A 258 5.18 21.89 2.74
C SER A 258 4.09 22.18 3.77
N GLY A 259 4.04 23.40 4.31
CA GLY A 259 3.20 23.77 5.46
C GLY A 259 3.60 23.09 6.77
N ILE A 260 4.77 22.43 6.82
CA ILE A 260 5.32 21.81 8.02
C ILE A 260 6.25 22.81 8.68
N ASP A 261 6.06 23.05 9.98
CA ASP A 261 6.91 23.94 10.75
C ASP A 261 7.83 23.18 11.73
N LEU A 262 8.77 23.91 12.34
CA LEU A 262 9.72 23.31 13.27
C LEU A 262 9.05 22.70 14.50
N ASN A 263 7.93 23.28 14.96
CA ASN A 263 7.19 22.73 16.10
C ASN A 263 6.63 21.35 15.77
N THR A 264 6.05 21.19 14.57
CA THR A 264 5.60 19.89 14.06
C THR A 264 6.75 18.88 14.03
N ILE A 265 7.93 19.29 13.55
CA ILE A 265 9.13 18.43 13.52
C ILE A 265 9.59 18.03 14.95
N ARG A 266 9.54 18.96 15.91
CA ARG A 266 9.87 18.67 17.32
C ARG A 266 8.82 17.76 17.98
N GLU A 267 7.54 17.87 17.63
CA GLU A 267 6.51 16.92 18.06
C GLU A 267 6.81 15.50 17.56
N ILE A 268 7.22 15.37 16.28
CA ILE A 268 7.60 14.08 15.70
C ILE A 268 8.86 13.52 16.35
N GLN A 269 9.83 14.37 16.70
CA GLN A 269 11.02 13.99 17.49
C GLN A 269 10.63 13.41 18.85
N ASN A 270 9.74 14.08 19.60
CA ASN A 270 9.26 13.59 20.89
C ASN A 270 8.56 12.23 20.77
N TRP A 271 7.73 12.05 19.74
CA TRP A 271 7.11 10.75 19.45
C TRP A 271 8.15 9.68 19.08
N THR A 272 9.18 10.04 18.30
CA THR A 272 10.27 9.13 17.93
C THR A 272 11.05 8.67 19.15
N ASP A 273 11.22 9.53 20.16
CA ASP A 273 11.88 9.17 21.41
C ASP A 273 11.08 8.14 22.23
N ILE A 274 9.75 8.20 22.20
CA ILE A 274 8.89 7.17 22.82
C ILE A 274 9.08 5.83 22.11
N ILE A 275 9.15 5.82 20.78
CA ILE A 275 9.40 4.60 20.00
C ILE A 275 10.79 4.04 20.30
N ARG A 276 11.81 4.91 20.40
CA ARG A 276 13.17 4.52 20.76
C ARG A 276 13.23 3.85 22.13
N ASP A 277 12.63 4.47 23.16
CA ASP A 277 12.57 3.87 24.50
C ASP A 277 11.94 2.47 24.46
N SER A 278 10.84 2.35 23.73
CA SER A 278 10.09 1.11 23.55
C SER A 278 10.88 0.04 22.79
N ARG A 279 11.64 0.44 21.76
CA ARG A 279 12.55 -0.42 20.98
C ARG A 279 13.72 -0.89 21.83
N ASN A 280 14.31 -0.02 22.65
CA ASN A 280 15.53 -0.31 23.42
C ASN A 280 15.36 -1.48 24.38
N ALA A 281 14.13 -1.83 24.75
CA ALA A 281 13.83 -3.01 25.52
C ALA A 281 14.18 -4.35 24.82
N ILE A 282 14.61 -4.34 23.55
CA ILE A 282 15.27 -5.50 22.91
C ILE A 282 16.64 -5.81 23.52
N HIS A 283 17.29 -4.83 24.15
CA HIS A 283 18.59 -5.02 24.77
C HIS A 283 18.44 -5.72 26.12
N PHE A 284 19.34 -6.65 26.40
CA PHE A 284 19.32 -7.41 27.65
C PHE A 284 19.35 -6.48 28.87
N GLY A 285 18.40 -6.67 29.79
CA GLY A 285 18.28 -5.87 31.01
C GLY A 285 17.64 -4.49 30.83
N ALA A 286 17.36 -4.05 29.60
CA ALA A 286 16.62 -2.82 29.36
C ALA A 286 15.11 -3.05 29.55
N GLN A 287 14.47 -2.18 30.32
CA GLN A 287 13.02 -2.14 30.47
C GLN A 287 12.53 -0.80 29.94
N PRO A 288 11.48 -0.78 29.10
CA PRO A 288 10.92 0.46 28.62
C PRO A 288 10.21 1.16 29.78
N ALA A 289 10.13 2.49 29.76
CA ALA A 289 9.46 3.25 30.82
C ALA A 289 7.98 2.87 30.96
N THR A 290 7.37 2.41 29.87
CA THR A 290 6.03 1.81 29.84
C THR A 290 6.09 0.48 29.09
N PRO A 291 5.51 -0.61 29.60
CA PRO A 291 5.50 -1.90 28.91
C PRO A 291 4.93 -1.81 27.49
N ASN A 292 5.46 -2.64 26.58
CA ASN A 292 4.95 -2.74 25.21
C ASN A 292 3.67 -3.59 25.19
N THR A 293 2.54 -2.94 25.49
CA THR A 293 1.20 -3.55 25.45
C THR A 293 0.49 -3.31 24.11
N TYR A 294 -0.66 -3.96 23.92
CA TYR A 294 -1.56 -3.71 22.79
C TYR A 294 -1.90 -2.22 22.65
N GLU A 295 -2.29 -1.55 23.73
CA GLU A 295 -2.73 -0.15 23.73
C GLU A 295 -1.58 0.76 23.31
N LYS A 296 -0.40 0.55 23.90
CA LYS A 296 0.79 1.34 23.57
C LYS A 296 1.17 1.15 22.10
N ALA A 297 1.26 -0.10 21.64
CA ALA A 297 1.59 -0.39 20.25
C ALA A 297 0.56 0.20 19.28
N SER A 298 -0.73 0.07 19.59
CA SER A 298 -1.83 0.66 18.81
C SER A 298 -1.66 2.16 18.66
N ILE A 299 -1.42 2.88 19.78
CA ILE A 299 -1.22 4.33 19.77
C ILE A 299 0.01 4.70 18.93
N MET A 300 1.11 3.95 19.03
CA MET A 300 2.32 4.22 18.25
C MET A 300 2.08 4.09 16.74
N PHE A 301 1.39 3.04 16.30
CA PHE A 301 1.02 2.88 14.89
C PHE A 301 0.02 3.96 14.44
N ILE A 302 -1.02 4.25 15.21
CA ILE A 302 -1.97 5.32 14.86
C ILE A 302 -1.25 6.67 14.70
N ALA A 303 -0.34 7.00 15.62
CA ALA A 303 0.46 8.22 15.53
C ALA A 303 1.43 8.23 14.34
N ALA A 304 1.93 7.07 13.92
CA ALA A 304 2.80 6.96 12.75
C ALA A 304 2.12 7.49 11.47
N VAL A 305 0.79 7.36 11.34
CA VAL A 305 0.04 7.88 10.20
C VAL A 305 0.23 9.38 10.02
N LYS A 306 0.01 10.16 11.08
CA LYS A 306 0.20 11.63 11.05
C LYS A 306 1.68 11.98 10.87
N ASN A 307 2.55 11.32 11.63
CA ASN A 307 3.94 11.71 11.77
C ASN A 307 4.76 11.38 10.52
N LEU A 308 4.67 10.16 10.01
CA LEU A 308 5.37 9.77 8.78
C LEU A 308 4.87 10.56 7.58
N ARG A 309 3.54 10.77 7.45
CA ARG A 309 3.00 11.62 6.38
C ARG A 309 3.56 13.04 6.43
N SER A 310 3.73 13.62 7.62
CA SER A 310 4.31 14.95 7.79
C SER A 310 5.78 15.00 7.39
N LEU A 311 6.59 14.00 7.77
CA LEU A 311 7.99 13.88 7.35
C LEU A 311 8.09 13.76 5.82
N TYR A 312 7.27 12.92 5.21
CA TYR A 312 7.30 12.70 3.77
C TYR A 312 6.78 13.89 2.97
N LYS A 313 5.79 14.63 3.48
CA LYS A 313 5.37 15.88 2.86
C LYS A 313 6.50 16.90 2.83
N LEU A 314 7.26 17.03 3.92
CA LEU A 314 8.43 17.91 3.96
C LEU A 314 9.55 17.43 3.03
N LYS A 315 9.80 16.11 2.99
CA LYS A 315 10.76 15.47 2.09
C LYS A 315 10.42 15.74 0.62
N GLU A 316 9.16 15.52 0.21
CA GLU A 316 8.70 15.74 -1.15
C GLU A 316 8.86 17.20 -1.59
N SER A 317 8.52 18.14 -0.72
CA SER A 317 8.77 19.57 -0.98
C SER A 317 10.27 19.86 -1.13
N ALA A 318 11.13 19.23 -0.33
CA ALA A 318 12.58 19.42 -0.41
C ALA A 318 13.13 18.85 -1.73
N ASP A 319 12.75 17.63 -2.09
CA ASP A 319 13.15 16.98 -3.34
C ASP A 319 12.70 17.82 -4.56
N LYS A 320 11.45 18.32 -4.54
CA LYS A 320 10.88 19.14 -5.61
C LYS A 320 11.62 20.47 -5.80
N LEU A 321 12.01 21.14 -4.71
CA LEU A 321 12.66 22.46 -4.75
C LEU A 321 14.19 22.37 -4.88
N SER A 322 14.78 21.17 -4.81
CA SER A 322 16.21 20.93 -4.99
C SER A 322 16.62 20.73 -6.46
N LEU A 323 15.62 20.51 -7.33
CA LEU A 323 15.76 20.43 -8.80
C LEU A 323 15.84 21.83 -9.42
#